data_AF-A0A8B8NDC6-F1
#
_entry.id   AF-A0A8B8NDC6-F1
#
_cell.length_a   1.000
_cell.length_b   1.000
_cell.length_c   1.000
_cell.angle_alpha   90.00
_cell.angle_beta   90.00
_cell.angle_gamma   90.00
#
_symmetry.space_group_name_H-M   'P 1'
#
loop_
_entity.id
_entity.type
_entity.pdbx_description
1 polymer ?
#
loop_
_entity_poly.entity_id
_entity_poly.type
_entity_poly.pdbx_seq_one_letter_code
_entity_poly.pdbx_strand_id
1 'polypeptide(L)'
;MKSSRAQYVGFLLFLVSILRCKALVRHTFVVEETPYRKLCSTKNILTVNGQFPGPTLYVHKGDTIIVDVYNKAKYNITIHWHGVKQPRYPWSDGPEYITQCPIQPGAKFSQKVIFSTEEGTLWWHAHSDWSRATVHGAIVIYPKKDSTYPFPKPDAEVPIIL
;
A
#
# COMPACT_ATOMS: atom_id res chain seq x y z
N MET A 1 37.50 47.76 -1.53
CA MET A 1 37.37 46.29 -1.59
C MET A 1 36.16 45.86 -0.76
N LYS A 2 35.00 45.62 -1.38
CA LYS A 2 33.76 45.22 -0.69
C LYS A 2 33.63 43.70 -0.72
N SER A 3 33.29 43.15 0.44
CA SER A 3 33.16 41.75 0.81
C SER A 3 32.36 40.91 -0.20
N SER A 4 33.02 39.95 -0.86
CA SER A 4 32.40 38.95 -1.73
C SER A 4 32.10 37.62 -1.02
N ARG A 5 32.51 37.46 0.25
CA ARG A 5 32.38 36.19 0.98
C ARG A 5 30.96 35.87 1.43
N ALA A 6 30.10 36.88 1.62
CA ALA A 6 28.73 36.67 2.09
C ALA A 6 27.78 36.06 1.04
N GLN A 7 28.05 36.28 -0.25
CA GLN A 7 27.19 35.82 -1.35
C GLN A 7 27.31 34.32 -1.62
N TYR A 8 28.51 33.74 -1.44
CA TYR A 8 28.76 32.31 -1.66
C TYR A 8 28.18 31.43 -0.55
N VAL A 9 28.16 31.92 0.70
CA VAL A 9 27.58 31.18 1.84
C VAL A 9 26.06 31.06 1.71
N GLY A 10 25.39 32.12 1.24
CA GLY A 10 23.94 32.10 0.97
C GLY A 10 23.54 31.14 -0.16
N PHE A 11 24.37 31.00 -1.19
CA PHE A 11 24.11 30.10 -2.32
C PHE A 11 24.31 28.61 -1.95
N LEU A 12 25.30 28.29 -1.11
CA LEU A 12 25.49 26.93 -0.60
C LEU A 12 24.34 26.46 0.31
N LEU A 13 23.80 27.34 1.16
CA LEU A 13 22.66 27.02 2.02
C LEU A 13 21.36 26.80 1.24
N PHE A 14 21.23 27.42 0.05
CA PHE A 14 20.06 27.24 -0.83
C PHE A 14 20.10 25.93 -1.63
N LEU A 15 21.29 25.34 -1.86
CA LEU A 15 21.45 24.07 -2.56
C LEU A 15 21.22 22.85 -1.66
N VAL A 16 21.48 22.96 -0.35
CA VAL A 16 21.29 21.88 0.62
C VAL A 16 19.81 21.63 0.94
N SER A 17 18.93 22.60 0.69
CA SER A 17 17.49 22.49 0.98
C SER A 17 16.67 21.76 -0.09
N ILE A 18 17.26 21.34 -1.22
CA ILE A 18 16.50 20.82 -2.38
C ILE A 18 16.48 19.28 -2.48
N LEU A 19 17.20 18.53 -1.64
CA LEU A 19 17.14 17.05 -1.65
C LEU A 19 16.45 16.47 -0.41
N ARG A 20 15.17 16.76 -0.23
CA ARG A 20 14.30 15.86 0.56
C ARG A 20 13.87 14.68 -0.32
N CYS A 21 14.75 13.69 -0.46
CA CYS A 21 14.33 12.39 -0.99
C CYS A 21 13.45 11.71 0.07
N LYS A 22 12.13 11.75 -0.10
CA LYS A 22 11.24 10.90 0.70
C LYS A 22 11.58 9.45 0.34
N ALA A 23 12.07 8.67 1.31
CA ALA A 23 12.28 7.24 1.12
C ALA A 23 10.94 6.59 0.72
N LEU A 24 10.90 6.01 -0.48
CA LEU A 24 9.73 5.29 -0.99
C LEU A 24 9.56 4.02 -0.17
N VAL A 25 8.43 3.91 0.56
CA VAL A 25 8.13 2.71 1.35
C VAL A 25 7.75 1.58 0.40
N ARG A 26 8.36 0.41 0.62
CA ARG A 26 8.16 -0.77 -0.21
C ARG A 26 7.67 -1.94 0.63
N HIS A 27 6.60 -2.59 0.20
CA HIS A 27 6.04 -3.79 0.81
C HIS A 27 6.13 -4.96 -0.15
N THR A 28 6.14 -6.17 0.40
CA THR A 28 6.13 -7.41 -0.37
C THR A 28 4.89 -8.21 0.02
N PHE A 29 4.07 -8.52 -0.98
CA PHE A 29 2.90 -9.37 -0.85
C PHE A 29 3.17 -10.67 -1.59
N VAL A 30 3.39 -11.75 -0.85
CA VAL A 30 3.50 -13.10 -1.41
C VAL A 30 2.13 -13.75 -1.32
N VAL A 31 1.47 -13.92 -2.46
CA VAL A 31 0.19 -14.63 -2.54
C VAL A 31 0.47 -16.12 -2.61
N GLU A 32 -0.02 -16.88 -1.63
CA GLU A 32 0.24 -18.32 -1.52
C GLU A 32 -0.93 -19.07 -0.88
N GLU A 33 -0.99 -20.38 -1.15
CA GLU A 33 -1.91 -21.30 -0.49
C GLU A 33 -1.41 -21.63 0.93
N THR A 34 -2.22 -21.35 1.94
CA THR A 34 -1.90 -21.60 3.35
C THR A 34 -3.00 -22.44 4.01
N PRO A 35 -2.67 -23.50 4.78
CA PRO A 35 -3.66 -24.25 5.53
C PRO A 35 -4.29 -23.37 6.61
N TYR A 36 -5.62 -23.25 6.58
CA TYR A 36 -6.38 -22.47 7.54
C TYR A 36 -7.51 -23.30 8.14
N ARG A 37 -7.66 -23.24 9.46
CA ARG A 37 -8.66 -24.00 10.21
C ARG A 37 -9.73 -23.06 10.76
N LYS A 38 -10.99 -23.30 10.39
CA LYS A 38 -12.16 -22.59 10.93
C LYS A 38 -13.32 -23.57 11.06
N LEU A 39 -14.14 -23.42 12.11
CA LEU A 39 -15.26 -24.33 12.42
C LEU A 39 -14.85 -25.82 12.38
N CYS A 40 -13.70 -26.14 12.99
CA CYS A 40 -13.12 -27.49 13.03
C CYS A 40 -12.72 -28.12 11.68
N SER A 41 -12.84 -27.42 10.55
CA SER A 41 -12.40 -27.88 9.22
C SER A 41 -11.14 -27.15 8.78
N THR A 42 -10.17 -27.87 8.24
CA THR A 42 -8.97 -27.28 7.61
C THR A 42 -9.13 -27.27 6.10
N LYS A 43 -8.80 -26.14 5.46
CA LYS A 43 -8.74 -25.99 4.00
C LYS A 43 -7.51 -25.14 3.65
N ASN A 44 -6.92 -25.39 2.49
CA ASN A 44 -5.95 -24.44 1.93
C ASN A 44 -6.72 -23.25 1.36
N ILE A 45 -6.35 -22.05 1.79
CA ILE A 45 -6.91 -20.79 1.30
C ILE A 45 -5.79 -19.92 0.73
N LEU A 46 -6.13 -19.03 -0.19
CA LEU A 46 -5.19 -18.02 -0.65
C LEU A 46 -5.01 -16.96 0.45
N THR A 47 -3.75 -16.62 0.73
CA THR A 47 -3.35 -15.66 1.76
C THR A 47 -2.28 -14.73 1.21
N VAL A 48 -2.02 -13.64 1.92
CA VAL A 48 -0.84 -12.81 1.69
C VAL A 48 0.14 -13.02 2.83
N ASN A 49 1.35 -13.45 2.52
CA ASN A 49 2.42 -13.74 3.48
C ASN A 49 1.97 -14.71 4.60
N GLY A 50 1.20 -15.74 4.23
CA GLY A 50 0.64 -16.72 5.17
C GLY A 50 -0.44 -16.18 6.12
N GLN A 51 -0.90 -14.94 5.98
CA GLN A 51 -1.83 -14.28 6.91
C GLN A 51 -3.25 -14.21 6.36
N PHE A 52 -4.22 -14.48 7.23
CA PHE A 52 -5.65 -14.25 6.99
C PHE A 52 -6.35 -13.69 8.24
N PRO A 53 -6.90 -12.46 8.20
CA PRO A 53 -6.76 -11.47 7.12
C PRO A 53 -5.29 -11.13 6.83
N GLY A 54 -5.02 -10.59 5.65
CA GLY A 54 -3.67 -10.20 5.24
C GLY A 54 -3.13 -9.00 6.03
N PRO A 55 -1.86 -8.62 5.80
CA PRO A 55 -1.21 -7.54 6.53
C PRO A 55 -1.92 -6.20 6.35
N THR A 56 -1.97 -5.41 7.43
CA THR A 56 -2.44 -4.02 7.38
C THR A 56 -1.36 -3.12 6.80
N LEU A 57 -1.72 -2.27 5.84
CA LEU A 57 -0.84 -1.22 5.33
C LEU A 57 -1.04 0.05 6.14
N TYR A 58 0.04 0.59 6.68
CA TYR A 58 0.04 1.85 7.43
C TYR A 58 0.78 2.91 6.63
N VAL A 59 0.10 4.00 6.32
CA VAL A 59 0.63 5.12 5.53
C VAL A 59 0.15 6.45 6.09
N HIS A 60 0.74 7.56 5.66
CA HIS A 60 0.18 8.89 5.89
C HIS A 60 -0.47 9.44 4.61
N LYS A 61 -1.45 10.32 4.77
CA LYS A 61 -2.00 11.10 3.65
C LYS A 61 -0.90 11.77 2.82
N GLY A 62 -0.96 11.58 1.51
CA GLY A 62 0.04 12.10 0.57
C GLY A 62 1.22 11.16 0.32
N ASP A 63 1.27 10.00 0.97
CA ASP A 63 2.32 9.01 0.71
C ASP A 63 2.12 8.30 -0.62
N THR A 64 3.22 7.79 -1.16
CA THR A 64 3.21 6.83 -2.26
C THR A 64 4.02 5.64 -1.82
N ILE A 65 3.48 4.45 -1.98
CA ILE A 65 4.15 3.19 -1.66
C ILE A 65 4.27 2.34 -2.92
N ILE A 66 5.19 1.37 -2.88
CA ILE A 66 5.26 0.30 -3.85
C ILE A 66 4.92 -1.01 -3.15
N VAL A 67 4.05 -1.81 -3.75
CA VAL A 67 3.79 -3.18 -3.28
C VAL A 67 4.19 -4.16 -4.37
N ASP A 68 5.19 -4.97 -4.08
CA ASP A 68 5.60 -6.08 -4.94
C ASP A 68 4.72 -7.29 -4.67
N VAL A 69 3.81 -7.58 -5.59
CA VAL A 69 2.93 -8.74 -5.53
C VAL A 69 3.60 -9.91 -6.25
N TYR A 70 3.94 -10.94 -5.51
CA TYR A 70 4.47 -12.20 -6.02
C TYR A 70 3.38 -13.25 -5.96
N ASN A 71 3.00 -13.81 -7.11
CA ASN A 71 2.01 -14.86 -7.15
C ASN A 71 2.71 -16.23 -7.04
N LYS A 72 2.69 -16.84 -5.85
CA LYS A 72 3.13 -18.22 -5.63
C LYS A 72 1.96 -19.21 -5.57
N ALA A 73 0.73 -18.74 -5.79
CA ALA A 73 -0.44 -19.60 -5.89
C ALA A 73 -0.53 -20.28 -7.27
N LYS A 74 -1.44 -21.25 -7.38
CA LYS A 74 -1.73 -21.95 -8.64
C LYS A 74 -2.72 -21.22 -9.55
N TYR A 75 -3.29 -20.11 -9.08
CA TYR A 75 -4.35 -19.37 -9.74
C TYR A 75 -3.87 -17.97 -10.16
N ASN A 76 -4.52 -17.41 -11.17
CA ASN A 76 -4.36 -16.01 -11.55
C ASN A 76 -4.82 -15.07 -10.44
N ILE A 77 -4.09 -13.97 -10.23
CA ILE A 77 -4.44 -13.01 -9.19
C ILE A 77 -4.22 -11.56 -9.63
N THR A 78 -5.07 -10.66 -9.16
CA THR A 78 -4.82 -9.22 -9.13
C THR A 78 -5.13 -8.67 -7.73
N ILE A 79 -4.52 -7.54 -7.37
CA ILE A 79 -4.77 -6.83 -6.10
C ILE A 79 -5.27 -5.43 -6.41
N HIS A 80 -6.32 -5.01 -5.70
CA HIS A 80 -6.94 -3.69 -5.78
C HIS A 80 -6.86 -2.94 -4.43
N TRP A 81 -6.68 -1.63 -4.53
CA TRP A 81 -6.52 -0.71 -3.40
C TRP A 81 -7.83 0.05 -3.19
N HIS A 82 -8.81 -0.62 -2.58
CA HIS A 82 -10.17 -0.12 -2.49
C HIS A 82 -10.27 1.26 -1.84
N GLY A 83 -10.83 2.21 -2.59
CA GLY A 83 -11.01 3.61 -2.17
C GLY A 83 -9.80 4.51 -2.40
N VAL A 84 -8.65 3.97 -2.84
CA VAL A 84 -7.51 4.78 -3.28
C VAL A 84 -7.79 5.28 -4.69
N LYS A 85 -7.77 6.60 -4.91
CA LYS A 85 -8.17 7.23 -6.18
C LYS A 85 -7.23 6.96 -7.35
N GLN A 86 -5.97 6.60 -7.08
CA GLN A 86 -4.94 6.35 -8.09
C GLN A 86 -4.90 7.43 -9.21
N PRO A 87 -4.74 8.73 -8.87
CA PRO A 87 -4.96 9.82 -9.81
C PRO A 87 -4.04 9.72 -11.03
N ARG A 88 -4.65 9.56 -12.21
CA ARG A 88 -3.98 9.38 -13.52
C ARG A 88 -3.07 8.14 -13.57
N TYR A 89 -3.27 7.16 -12.69
CA TYR A 89 -2.42 5.97 -12.62
C TYR A 89 -3.26 4.67 -12.52
N PRO A 90 -4.12 4.39 -13.52
CA PRO A 90 -5.00 3.21 -13.49
C PRO A 90 -4.23 1.88 -13.56
N TRP A 91 -2.98 1.89 -14.01
CA TRP A 91 -2.15 0.69 -14.20
C TRP A 91 -1.88 -0.13 -12.93
N SER A 92 -2.10 0.47 -11.75
CA SER A 92 -1.99 -0.21 -10.45
C SER A 92 -3.32 -0.23 -9.70
N ASP A 93 -4.44 -0.04 -10.40
CA ASP A 93 -5.76 -0.08 -9.77
C ASP A 93 -6.16 -1.52 -9.45
N GLY A 94 -6.00 -2.48 -10.36
CA GLY A 94 -6.12 -3.91 -10.06
C GLY A 94 -7.28 -4.70 -10.65
N PRO A 95 -8.45 -4.13 -11.02
CA PRO A 95 -9.55 -4.92 -11.55
C PRO A 95 -9.16 -5.72 -12.80
N GLU A 96 -9.27 -7.05 -12.69
CA GLU A 96 -8.85 -7.99 -13.73
C GLU A 96 -9.61 -7.75 -15.04
N TYR A 97 -8.87 -7.71 -16.15
CA TYR A 97 -9.36 -7.42 -17.51
C TYR A 97 -9.97 -6.03 -17.73
N ILE A 98 -9.96 -5.16 -16.73
CA ILE A 98 -10.33 -3.75 -16.88
C ILE A 98 -9.06 -2.88 -16.98
N THR A 99 -8.18 -2.96 -15.98
CA THR A 99 -6.96 -2.13 -15.94
C THR A 99 -5.68 -2.93 -16.17
N GLN A 100 -5.75 -4.26 -16.00
CA GLN A 100 -4.60 -5.15 -16.18
C GLN A 100 -5.02 -6.58 -16.50
N CYS A 101 -4.14 -7.33 -17.18
CA CYS A 101 -4.19 -8.79 -17.17
C CYS A 101 -3.76 -9.32 -15.78
N PRO A 102 -4.19 -10.54 -15.40
CA PRO A 102 -3.79 -11.13 -14.13
C PRO A 102 -2.30 -11.43 -14.03
N ILE A 103 -1.80 -11.35 -12.80
CA ILE A 103 -0.46 -11.85 -12.44
C ILE A 103 -0.55 -13.38 -12.46
N GLN A 104 0.10 -14.00 -13.43
CA GLN A 104 0.11 -15.46 -13.59
C GLN A 104 0.85 -16.16 -12.43
N PRO A 105 0.57 -17.44 -12.16
CA PRO A 105 1.37 -18.26 -11.25
C PRO A 105 2.87 -18.15 -11.54
N GLY A 106 3.67 -17.93 -10.49
CA GLY A 106 5.12 -17.72 -10.56
C GLY A 106 5.56 -16.33 -11.00
N ALA A 107 4.64 -15.48 -11.49
CA ALA A 107 4.95 -14.13 -11.93
C ALA A 107 4.92 -13.11 -10.76
N LYS A 108 5.39 -11.90 -11.06
CA LYS A 108 5.37 -10.77 -10.11
C LYS A 108 4.91 -9.48 -10.80
N PHE A 109 4.29 -8.60 -10.04
CA PHE A 109 3.94 -7.25 -10.50
C PHE A 109 4.15 -6.24 -9.37
N SER A 110 4.88 -5.16 -9.66
CA SER A 110 5.09 -4.06 -8.73
C SER A 110 3.99 -3.01 -8.93
N GLN A 111 3.11 -2.86 -7.95
CA GLN A 111 2.04 -1.87 -7.98
C GLN A 111 2.47 -0.60 -7.25
N LYS A 112 2.25 0.55 -7.88
CA LYS A 112 2.44 1.86 -7.25
C LYS A 112 1.09 2.35 -6.72
N VAL A 113 1.04 2.65 -5.43
CA VAL A 113 -0.19 3.10 -4.75
C VAL A 113 -0.01 4.55 -4.32
N ILE A 114 -0.84 5.43 -4.86
CA ILE A 114 -0.76 6.88 -4.67
C ILE A 114 -1.87 7.33 -3.72
N PHE A 115 -1.55 7.50 -2.44
CA PHE A 115 -2.47 8.05 -1.45
C PHE A 115 -2.48 9.57 -1.58
N SER A 116 -3.50 10.09 -2.25
CA SER A 116 -3.64 11.48 -2.63
C SER A 116 -4.27 12.33 -1.52
N THR A 117 -5.56 12.15 -1.32
CA THR A 117 -6.43 12.99 -0.48
C THR A 117 -7.11 12.18 0.61
N GLU A 118 -7.02 10.86 0.52
CA GLU A 118 -7.55 9.89 1.45
C GLU A 118 -6.90 10.06 2.83
N GLU A 119 -7.70 9.92 3.88
CA GLU A 119 -7.33 9.94 5.29
C GLU A 119 -8.38 9.13 6.05
N GLY A 120 -7.97 8.27 6.96
CA GLY A 120 -8.85 7.33 7.67
C GLY A 120 -8.61 5.88 7.26
N THR A 121 -9.69 5.10 7.17
CA THR A 121 -9.61 3.64 6.95
C THR A 121 -10.07 3.29 5.54
N LEU A 122 -9.23 2.56 4.83
CA LEU A 122 -9.53 1.87 3.58
C LEU A 122 -9.17 0.39 3.72
N TRP A 123 -9.17 -0.34 2.61
CA TRP A 123 -8.77 -1.74 2.59
C TRP A 123 -8.24 -2.10 1.21
N TRP A 124 -7.50 -3.19 1.13
CA TRP A 124 -7.08 -3.80 -0.13
C TRP A 124 -7.69 -5.19 -0.23
N HIS A 125 -7.91 -5.64 -1.46
CA HIS A 125 -8.43 -6.98 -1.72
C HIS A 125 -8.02 -7.48 -3.09
N ALA A 126 -8.03 -8.81 -3.28
CA ALA A 126 -7.92 -9.36 -4.62
C ALA A 126 -9.08 -8.89 -5.50
N HIS A 127 -8.83 -8.68 -6.79
CA HIS A 127 -9.87 -8.23 -7.73
C HIS A 127 -9.95 -9.13 -8.98
N SER A 128 -9.72 -10.42 -8.76
CA SER A 128 -9.90 -11.53 -9.70
C SER A 128 -10.79 -12.60 -9.08
N ASP A 129 -11.82 -13.01 -9.82
CA ASP A 129 -12.86 -13.95 -9.38
C ASP A 129 -13.39 -13.66 -7.96
N TRP A 130 -13.46 -14.69 -7.11
CA TRP A 130 -13.91 -14.62 -5.71
C TRP A 130 -12.75 -14.63 -4.72
N SER A 131 -11.51 -14.43 -5.20
CA SER A 131 -10.29 -14.56 -4.38
C SER A 131 -10.25 -13.60 -3.19
N ARG A 132 -11.00 -12.48 -3.25
CA ARG A 132 -11.17 -11.55 -2.12
C ARG A 132 -11.81 -12.17 -0.89
N ALA A 133 -12.41 -13.35 -0.99
CA ALA A 133 -12.94 -14.09 0.17
C ALA A 133 -11.86 -14.31 1.24
N THR A 134 -10.60 -14.50 0.83
CA THR A 134 -9.47 -14.72 1.75
C THR A 134 -8.25 -13.84 1.48
N VAL A 135 -8.18 -13.19 0.32
CA VAL A 135 -7.10 -12.25 -0.02
C VAL A 135 -7.60 -10.81 0.16
N HIS A 136 -7.51 -10.31 1.39
CA HIS A 136 -7.83 -8.92 1.74
C HIS A 136 -7.13 -8.50 3.03
N GLY A 137 -7.02 -7.19 3.27
CA GLY A 137 -6.47 -6.63 4.50
C GLY A 137 -6.77 -5.14 4.61
N ALA A 138 -6.52 -4.57 5.79
CA ALA A 138 -6.83 -3.16 6.05
C ALA A 138 -5.76 -2.22 5.45
N ILE A 139 -6.17 -0.98 5.20
CA ILE A 139 -5.27 0.14 4.96
C ILE A 139 -5.64 1.24 5.95
N VAL A 140 -4.67 1.66 6.76
CA VAL A 140 -4.81 2.78 7.70
C VAL A 140 -3.99 3.95 7.17
N ILE A 141 -4.68 5.06 6.90
CA ILE A 141 -4.09 6.29 6.38
C ILE A 141 -4.17 7.36 7.46
N TYR A 142 -3.06 7.50 8.19
CA TYR A 142 -2.91 8.53 9.21
C TYR A 142 -2.98 9.94 8.60
N PRO A 143 -3.30 10.97 9.41
CA PRO A 143 -3.17 12.36 9.01
C PRO A 143 -1.78 12.62 8.44
N LYS A 144 -1.68 13.58 7.54
CA LYS A 144 -0.37 14.03 7.02
C LYS A 144 0.58 14.29 8.20
N LYS A 145 1.88 13.97 8.07
CA LYS A 145 2.87 14.01 9.19
C LYS A 145 2.89 15.29 10.04
N ASP A 146 2.49 16.43 9.47
CA ASP A 146 2.44 17.73 10.15
C ASP A 146 0.99 18.15 10.53
N SER A 147 0.08 17.18 10.61
CA SER A 147 -1.35 17.36 10.90
C SER A 147 -1.79 16.39 12.00
N THR A 148 -2.92 16.69 12.63
CA THR A 148 -3.55 15.85 13.64
C THR A 148 -4.96 15.46 13.21
N TYR A 149 -5.55 14.49 13.90
CA TYR A 149 -6.97 14.18 13.75
C TYR A 149 -7.83 15.39 14.15
N PRO A 150 -9.04 15.52 13.60
CA PRO A 150 -10.01 16.55 14.04
C PRO A 150 -10.63 16.24 15.42
N PHE A 151 -10.12 15.23 16.12
CA PHE A 151 -10.52 14.77 17.44
C PHE A 151 -9.26 14.43 18.27
N PRO A 152 -9.37 14.32 19.62
CA PRO A 152 -8.24 13.92 20.46
C PRO A 152 -7.63 12.59 19.99
N LYS A 153 -6.30 12.52 19.97
CA LYS A 153 -5.58 11.30 19.56
C LYS A 153 -6.08 10.10 20.39
N PRO A 154 -6.54 9.01 19.74
CA PRO A 154 -6.97 7.81 20.45
C PRO A 154 -5.81 7.16 21.22
N ASP A 155 -6.12 6.53 22.36
CA ASP A 155 -5.15 5.75 23.12
C ASP A 155 -4.70 4.50 22.37
N ALA A 156 -5.61 3.90 21.59
CA ALA A 156 -5.35 2.74 20.73
C ALA A 156 -6.25 2.76 19.49
N GLU A 157 -5.77 2.13 18.42
CA GLU A 157 -6.49 1.96 17.17
C GLU A 157 -6.39 0.48 16.75
N VAL A 158 -7.53 -0.16 16.43
CA VAL A 158 -7.58 -1.60 16.10
C VAL A 158 -8.46 -1.81 14.85
N PRO A 159 -7.92 -2.34 13.75
CA PRO A 159 -8.73 -2.72 12.59
C PRO A 159 -9.67 -3.89 12.93
N ILE A 160 -10.97 -3.72 12.63
CA ILE A 160 -11.98 -4.78 12.73
C ILE A 160 -12.46 -5.12 11.32
N ILE A 161 -12.10 -6.31 10.84
CA ILE A 161 -12.51 -6.85 9.52
C ILE A 161 -13.59 -7.90 9.78
N LEU A 162 -14.75 -7.74 9.14
CA LEU A 162 -15.94 -8.56 9.34
C LEU A 162 -15.99 -9.78 8.41
#